data_AF-A0ABD1WEP6-F1
#
_entry.id   AF-A0ABD1WEP6-F1
#
_cell.length_a   1.000
_cell.length_b   1.000
_cell.length_c   1.000
_cell.angle_alpha   90.00
_cell.angle_beta   90.00
_cell.angle_gamma   90.00
#
_symmetry.space_group_name_H-M   'P 1'
#
loop_
_entity.id
_entity.type
_entity.pdbx_description
1 polymer ?
#
loop_
_entity_poly.entity_id
_entity_poly.type
_entity_poly.pdbx_seq_one_letter_code
_entity_poly.pdbx_strand_id
1 'polypeptide(L)'
;MTVKLGGYDIPHGTMLLVNAWAIHRDPLVWDDPTSFKPERFEVGEFGPSQLITFGMGMRSCLGSGLAQRVVVLTLGSLIQSFEWQRIDEKKIDLTEGKGISMPKAMPLEGCNFWRK
;
A
#
# COMPACT_ATOMS: atom_id res chain seq x y z
N MET A 1 23.20 8.66 25.58
CA MET A 1 22.30 7.49 25.74
C MET A 1 22.17 6.82 24.39
N THR A 2 22.39 5.51 24.31
CA THR A 2 22.23 4.70 23.08
C THR A 2 21.10 3.70 23.27
N VAL A 3 20.48 3.26 22.18
CA VAL A 3 19.47 2.19 22.16
C VAL A 3 19.95 1.07 21.24
N LYS A 4 19.69 -0.19 21.59
CA LYS A 4 20.00 -1.34 20.73
C LYS A 4 18.85 -1.70 19.81
N LEU A 5 19.12 -1.86 18.52
CA LEU A 5 18.14 -2.30 17.52
C LEU A 5 18.82 -3.24 16.52
N GLY A 6 18.27 -4.44 16.31
CA GLY A 6 18.81 -5.40 15.33
C GLY A 6 20.27 -5.80 15.58
N GLY A 7 20.75 -5.73 16.83
CA GLY A 7 22.15 -5.97 17.19
C GLY A 7 23.08 -4.76 17.11
N TYR A 8 22.60 -3.59 16.68
CA TYR A 8 23.39 -2.37 16.54
C TYR A 8 23.09 -1.36 17.65
N ASP A 9 24.11 -0.64 18.11
CA ASP A 9 23.97 0.49 19.04
C ASP A 9 23.68 1.79 18.26
N ILE A 10 22.54 2.41 18.55
CA ILE A 10 22.06 3.63 17.89
C ILE A 10 22.23 4.83 18.84
N PRO A 11 23.06 5.83 18.49
CA PRO A 11 23.20 7.06 19.27
C PRO A 11 21.94 7.90 19.31
N HIS A 12 21.77 8.64 20.41
CA HIS A 12 20.74 9.68 20.51
C HIS A 12 20.88 10.72 19.39
N GLY A 13 19.75 11.14 18.81
CA GLY A 13 19.69 12.10 17.71
C GLY A 13 19.80 11.48 16.31
N THR A 14 19.96 10.16 16.21
CA THR A 14 19.98 9.46 14.92
C THR A 14 18.61 9.50 14.26
N MET A 15 18.56 9.91 12.98
CA MET A 15 17.36 9.79 12.15
C MET A 15 17.18 8.35 11.67
N LEU A 16 16.00 7.78 11.90
CA LEU A 16 15.64 6.44 11.43
C LEU A 16 14.55 6.52 10.38
N LEU A 17 14.74 5.77 9.29
CA LEU A 17 13.76 5.61 8.23
C LEU A 17 13.18 4.19 8.29
N VAL A 18 11.85 4.11 8.35
CA VAL A 18 11.14 2.83 8.32
C VAL A 18 10.85 2.47 6.87
N ASN A 19 11.42 1.37 6.40
CA ASN A 19 11.20 0.89 5.04
C ASN A 19 9.89 0.08 4.96
N ALA A 20 8.76 0.78 4.92
CA ALA A 20 7.44 0.14 4.79
C ALA A 20 7.31 -0.68 3.50
N TRP A 21 7.97 -0.26 2.41
CA TRP A 21 7.97 -0.98 1.13
C TRP A 21 8.52 -2.40 1.29
N ALA A 22 9.65 -2.55 2.00
CA ALA A 22 10.27 -3.85 2.26
C ALA A 22 9.42 -4.70 3.21
N ILE A 23 8.87 -4.09 4.28
CA ILE A 23 8.00 -4.80 5.25
C ILE A 23 6.76 -5.37 4.55
N HIS A 24 6.12 -4.61 3.67
CA HIS A 24 4.93 -5.05 2.92
C HIS A 24 5.22 -6.12 1.88
N ARG A 25 6.50 -6.40 1.57
CA ARG A 25 6.94 -7.37 0.58
C ARG A 25 7.87 -8.45 1.15
N ASP A 26 7.93 -8.57 2.47
CA ASP A 26 8.78 -9.56 3.13
C ASP A 26 8.21 -10.98 2.92
N PRO A 27 8.94 -11.89 2.24
CA PRO A 27 8.49 -13.26 2.00
C PRO A 27 8.39 -14.10 3.28
N LEU A 28 8.98 -13.65 4.39
CA LEU A 28 8.81 -14.29 5.71
C LEU A 28 7.45 -13.95 6.33
N VAL A 29 6.80 -12.88 5.87
CA VAL A 29 5.53 -12.37 6.40
C VAL A 29 4.37 -12.67 5.44
N TRP A 30 4.63 -12.58 4.13
CA TRP A 30 3.62 -12.71 3.08
C TRP A 30 3.97 -13.85 2.13
N ASP A 31 3.03 -14.76 1.90
CA ASP A 31 3.13 -15.70 0.78
C ASP A 31 2.95 -14.96 -0.55
N ASP A 32 3.85 -15.20 -1.51
CA ASP A 32 3.90 -14.54 -2.81
C ASP A 32 3.73 -12.99 -2.70
N PRO A 33 4.69 -12.30 -2.02
CA PRO A 33 4.54 -10.91 -1.57
C PRO A 33 4.38 -9.90 -2.71
N THR A 34 4.82 -10.25 -3.91
CA THR A 34 4.78 -9.37 -5.09
C THR A 34 3.46 -9.47 -5.85
N SER A 35 2.61 -10.43 -5.52
CA SER A 35 1.33 -10.63 -6.19
C SER A 35 0.21 -9.85 -5.52
N PHE A 36 -0.66 -9.27 -6.35
CA PHE A 36 -1.90 -8.65 -5.90
C PHE A 36 -2.95 -9.74 -5.65
N LYS A 37 -3.19 -10.05 -4.37
CA LYS A 37 -4.13 -11.09 -3.91
C LYS A 37 -5.03 -10.53 -2.80
N PRO A 38 -6.14 -9.84 -3.14
CA PRO A 38 -7.08 -9.30 -2.15
C PRO A 38 -7.64 -10.36 -1.20
N GLU A 39 -7.78 -11.60 -1.67
CA GLU A 39 -8.38 -12.73 -0.96
C GLU A 39 -7.59 -13.10 0.31
N ARG A 40 -6.30 -12.72 0.39
CA ARG A 40 -5.50 -12.90 1.61
C ARG A 40 -6.09 -12.18 2.82
N PHE A 41 -6.88 -11.13 2.58
CA PHE A 41 -7.56 -10.34 3.60
C PHE A 41 -8.93 -10.87 4.00
N GLU A 42 -9.41 -11.97 3.41
CA GLU A 42 -10.71 -12.56 3.73
C GLU A 42 -10.66 -13.61 4.85
N VAL A 43 -9.53 -14.30 5.03
CA VAL A 43 -9.46 -15.56 5.80
C VAL A 43 -8.66 -15.45 7.12
N GLY A 44 -8.17 -14.26 7.52
CA GLY A 44 -7.27 -14.18 8.68
C GLY A 44 -7.31 -12.88 9.50
N GLU A 45 -6.97 -13.02 10.78
CA GLU A 45 -6.53 -11.90 11.62
C GLU A 45 -5.08 -11.56 11.27
N PHE A 46 -4.82 -10.30 10.92
CA PHE A 46 -3.48 -9.82 10.65
C PHE A 46 -2.77 -9.47 11.95
N GLY A 47 -1.51 -9.87 12.06
CA GLY A 47 -0.61 -9.33 13.06
C GLY A 47 -0.50 -7.80 12.88
N PRO A 48 -0.47 -7.02 13.98
CA PRO A 48 -0.49 -5.55 13.92
C PRO A 48 0.68 -4.92 13.15
N SER A 49 1.75 -5.68 12.88
CA SER A 49 2.96 -5.23 12.19
C SER A 49 3.05 -5.67 10.72
N GLN A 50 2.14 -6.50 10.21
CA GLN A 50 2.25 -7.05 8.85
C GLN A 50 1.96 -5.99 7.77
N LEU A 51 1.06 -5.05 8.08
CA LEU A 51 0.66 -3.98 7.16
C LEU A 51 0.63 -2.62 7.85
N ILE A 52 1.72 -1.86 7.72
CA ILE A 52 1.89 -0.53 8.32
C ILE A 52 1.64 0.65 7.37
N THR A 53 0.64 0.57 6.49
CA THR A 53 0.34 1.60 5.47
C THR A 53 0.16 3.01 6.06
N PHE A 54 -0.39 3.09 7.26
CA PHE A 54 -0.60 4.34 8.00
C PHE A 54 0.37 4.52 9.18
N GLY A 55 1.48 3.77 9.20
CA GLY A 55 2.37 3.69 10.34
C GLY A 55 1.75 2.95 11.54
N MET A 56 2.44 3.00 12.68
CA MET A 56 2.03 2.33 13.92
C MET A 56 2.47 3.14 15.14
N GLY A 57 1.80 2.94 16.28
CA GLY A 57 2.15 3.58 17.56
C GLY A 57 1.82 5.07 17.60
N MET A 58 2.55 5.83 18.42
CA MET A 58 2.27 7.25 18.70
C MET A 58 2.39 8.19 17.49
N ARG A 59 3.02 7.74 16.40
CA ARG A 59 3.19 8.50 15.16
C ARG A 59 2.39 7.92 13.99
N SER A 60 1.43 7.05 14.28
CA SER A 60 0.47 6.57 13.30
C SER A 60 -0.34 7.74 12.70
N CYS A 61 -0.77 7.58 11.45
CA CYS A 61 -1.51 8.60 10.73
C CYS A 61 -2.89 8.80 11.37
N LEU A 62 -3.10 10.02 11.87
CA LEU A 62 -4.40 10.45 12.43
C LEU A 62 -5.53 10.42 11.37
N GLY A 63 -5.18 10.53 10.10
CA GLY A 63 -6.13 10.48 8.98
C GLY A 63 -6.48 9.07 8.49
N SER A 64 -5.92 8.01 9.07
CA SER A 64 -6.12 6.62 8.62
C SER A 64 -7.59 6.24 8.48
N GLY A 65 -8.41 6.54 9.50
CA GLY A 65 -9.84 6.27 9.47
C GLY A 65 -10.63 7.09 8.45
N LEU A 66 -10.19 8.31 8.11
CA LEU A 66 -10.80 9.10 7.05
C LEU A 66 -10.39 8.54 5.68
N ALA A 67 -9.10 8.28 5.48
CA ALA A 67 -8.56 7.76 4.23
C ALA A 67 -9.21 6.42 3.85
N GLN A 68 -9.35 5.50 4.80
CA GLN A 68 -10.06 4.22 4.61
C GLN A 68 -11.49 4.44 4.08
N ARG A 69 -12.26 5.32 4.71
CA ARG A 69 -13.64 5.62 4.28
C ARG A 69 -13.69 6.23 2.90
N VAL A 70 -12.82 7.20 2.61
CA VAL A 70 -12.76 7.89 1.31
C VAL A 70 -12.36 6.91 0.21
N VAL A 71 -11.33 6.09 0.42
CA VAL A 71 -10.86 5.12 -0.57
C VAL A 71 -11.92 4.07 -0.86
N VAL A 72 -12.54 3.49 0.18
CA VAL A 72 -13.60 2.49 0.01
C VAL A 72 -14.80 3.07 -0.72
N LEU A 73 -15.26 4.26 -0.33
CA LEU A 73 -16.39 4.91 -0.99
C LEU A 73 -16.07 5.24 -2.45
N THR A 74 -14.90 5.83 -2.70
CA THR A 74 -14.48 6.21 -4.07
C THR A 74 -14.38 4.96 -4.95
N LEU A 75 -13.75 3.90 -4.48
CA LEU A 75 -13.60 2.65 -5.23
C LEU A 75 -14.97 2.00 -5.48
N GLY A 76 -15.83 1.94 -4.46
CA GLY A 76 -17.20 1.43 -4.59
C GLY A 76 -18.02 2.20 -5.62
N SER A 77 -17.98 3.54 -5.58
CA SER A 77 -18.64 4.39 -6.57
C SER A 77 -18.10 4.18 -7.97
N LEU A 78 -16.77 4.08 -8.13
CA LEU A 78 -16.12 3.82 -9.41
C LEU A 78 -16.54 2.47 -10.01
N ILE A 79 -16.59 1.41 -9.22
CA ILE A 79 -17.04 0.08 -9.65
C ILE A 79 -18.53 0.09 -9.98
N GLN A 80 -19.35 0.77 -9.19
CA GLN A 80 -20.79 0.82 -9.39
C GLN A 80 -21.20 1.59 -10.65
N SER A 81 -20.55 2.74 -10.90
CA SER A 81 -20.98 3.70 -11.93
C SER A 81 -20.42 3.44 -13.33
N PHE A 82 -19.35 2.66 -13.46
CA PHE A 82 -18.64 2.47 -14.72
C PHE A 82 -18.44 1.00 -15.07
N GLU A 83 -18.54 0.70 -16.36
CA GLU A 83 -18.00 -0.53 -16.94
C GLU A 83 -16.53 -0.27 -17.30
N TRP A 84 -15.63 -1.10 -16.75
CA TRP A 84 -14.18 -0.92 -16.86
C TRP A 84 -13.62 -1.84 -17.93
N GLN A 85 -12.98 -1.26 -18.94
CA GLN A 85 -12.28 -2.01 -19.98
C GLN A 85 -10.90 -1.41 -20.22
N ARG A 86 -9.94 -2.26 -20.63
CA ARG A 86 -8.63 -1.77 -21.06
C ARG A 86 -8.77 -1.09 -22.42
N ILE A 87 -7.96 -0.06 -22.65
CA ILE A 87 -7.90 0.63 -23.95
C ILE A 87 -7.37 -0.32 -25.03
N ASP A 88 -6.40 -1.15 -24.69
CA ASP A 88 -5.85 -2.19 -25.56
C ASP A 88 -5.59 -3.50 -24.78
N GLU A 89 -5.18 -4.54 -25.50
CA GLU A 89 -4.88 -5.85 -24.90
C GLU A 89 -3.53 -5.88 -24.17
N LYS A 90 -2.74 -4.79 -24.20
CA LYS A 90 -1.43 -4.79 -23.56
C LYS A 90 -1.58 -4.85 -22.05
N LYS A 91 -0.53 -5.39 -21.41
CA LYS A 91 -0.45 -5.34 -19.95
C LYS A 91 -0.24 -3.90 -19.51
N ILE A 92 -0.95 -3.51 -18.45
CA ILE A 92 -0.74 -2.22 -17.80
C ILE A 92 0.66 -2.20 -17.22
N ASP A 93 1.46 -1.20 -17.59
CA ASP A 93 2.76 -0.96 -16.98
C ASP A 93 2.59 -0.54 -15.52
N LEU A 94 3.13 -1.31 -14.57
CA LEU A 94 3.08 -1.01 -13.14
C LEU A 94 4.43 -0.51 -12.60
N THR A 95 5.36 -0.13 -13.48
CA THR A 95 6.66 0.40 -13.07
C THR A 95 6.49 1.59 -12.13
N GLU A 96 7.20 1.55 -11.01
CA GLU A 96 7.19 2.59 -9.99
C GLU A 96 7.99 3.81 -10.47
N GLY A 97 7.40 5.00 -10.35
CA GLY A 97 8.03 6.28 -10.58
C GLY A 97 8.77 6.80 -9.36
N LYS A 98 9.38 7.97 -9.49
CA LYS A 98 10.11 8.61 -8.38
C LYS A 98 9.13 9.23 -7.38
N GLY A 99 9.26 8.89 -6.10
CA GLY A 99 8.50 9.51 -5.01
C GLY A 99 8.37 8.62 -3.78
N ILE A 100 7.88 9.19 -2.68
CA ILE A 100 7.69 8.48 -1.40
C ILE A 100 6.44 7.60 -1.36
N SER A 101 5.51 7.80 -2.28
CA SER A 101 4.19 7.15 -2.32
C SER A 101 4.06 6.06 -3.39
N MET A 102 5.19 5.57 -3.95
CA MET A 102 5.21 4.64 -5.09
C MET A 102 4.26 5.09 -6.23
N PRO A 103 4.40 6.32 -6.78
CA PRO A 103 3.57 6.72 -7.90
C PRO A 103 3.82 5.79 -9.10
N LYS A 104 2.86 5.62 -10.01
CA LYS A 104 3.15 4.97 -11.30
C LYS A 104 4.09 5.85 -12.12
N ALA A 105 5.06 5.24 -12.80
CA ALA A 105 5.96 5.93 -13.72
C ALA A 105 5.21 6.55 -14.91
N MET A 106 4.21 5.83 -15.42
CA MET A 106 3.29 6.27 -16.47
C MET A 106 1.87 6.32 -15.92
N PRO A 107 1.13 7.44 -16.05
CA PRO A 107 -0.27 7.52 -15.62
C PRO A 107 -1.13 6.39 -16.16
N LEU A 108 -2.15 5.98 -15.41
CA LEU A 108 -3.12 5.01 -15.92
C LEU A 108 -4.07 5.70 -16.90
N GLU A 109 -4.13 5.20 -18.12
CA GLU A 109 -5.16 5.56 -19.09
C GLU A 109 -6.23 4.46 -19.11
N GLY A 110 -7.51 4.83 -19.09
CA GLY A 110 -8.64 3.90 -19.10
C GLY A 110 -9.77 4.39 -19.99
N CYS A 111 -10.51 3.46 -20.60
CA CYS A 111 -11.76 3.77 -21.28
C CYS A 111 -12.91 3.32 -20.36
N ASN A 112 -13.72 4.27 -19.93
CA ASN A 112 -14.83 4.00 -19.02
C ASN A 112 -16.13 4.37 -19.72
N PHE A 113 -17.09 3.45 -19.71
CA PHE A 113 -18.44 3.73 -20.16
C PHE A 113 -19.34 3.85 -18.93
N TRP A 114 -20.17 4.88 -18.90
CA TRP A 114 -21.19 5.01 -17.87
C TRP A 114 -22.11 3.79 -17.95
N ARG A 115 -22.25 3.11 -16.82
CA ARG A 115 -23.24 2.04 -16.69
C ARG A 115 -24.61 2.71 -16.71
N LYS A 116 -25.42 2.42 -17.73
CA LYS A 116 -26.82 2.88 -17.79
C LYS A 116 -27.66 2.19 -16.73
#